data_AF-T1B477-F1
#
_entry.id   AF-T1B477-F1
#
_cell.length_a   1.000
_cell.length_b   1.000
_cell.length_c   1.000
_cell.angle_alpha   90.00
_cell.angle_beta   90.00
_cell.angle_gamma   90.00
#
_symmetry.space_group_name_H-M   'P 1'
#
loop_
_entity.id
_entity.type
_entity.pdbx_description
1 polymer ?
#
loop_
_entity_poly.entity_id
_entity_poly.type
_entity_poly.pdbx_seq_one_letter_code
_entity_poly.pdbx_strand_id
1 'polypeptide(L)'
;MLRINQRLRENRDMGAPQLVVEDLWELLQYHVTTYFDNQTSGIPPARHRSGRPLKTLSQRLKGKDGRFRSNLSGKRVNFSARTVISPDPLLSINEVGVPTEIARGLTVPLEVTAHNLEFAKALVRRGPTPPPTVEGRY
;
A
#
# COMPACT_ATOMS: atom_id res chain seq x y z
N MET A 1 -11.05 23.87 6.58
CA MET A 1 -12.44 23.56 6.19
C MET A 1 -13.41 23.67 7.34
N LEU A 2 -13.47 22.69 8.26
CA LEU A 2 -14.49 22.66 9.33
C LEU A 2 -14.57 23.95 10.14
N ARG A 3 -13.41 24.47 10.57
CA ARG A 3 -13.32 25.74 11.31
C ARG A 3 -13.87 26.96 10.53
N ILE A 4 -13.65 26.99 9.21
CA ILE A 4 -14.09 28.11 8.36
C ILE A 4 -15.58 27.97 8.06
N ASN A 5 -16.06 26.75 7.84
CA ASN A 5 -17.48 26.48 7.65
C ASN A 5 -18.31 26.86 8.90
N GLN A 6 -17.81 26.54 10.11
CA GLN A 6 -18.45 26.99 11.35
C GLN A 6 -18.47 28.51 11.45
N ARG A 7 -17.32 29.15 11.22
CA ARG A 7 -17.21 30.62 11.26
C ARG A 7 -18.10 31.31 10.23
N LEU A 8 -18.20 30.78 9.01
CA LEU A 8 -19.09 31.27 7.96
C LEU A 8 -20.56 31.19 8.40
N ARG A 9 -20.98 30.06 9.00
CA ARG A 9 -22.34 29.90 9.52
C ARG A 9 -22.64 30.90 10.63
N GLU A 10 -21.76 31.01 11.63
CA GLU A 10 -21.93 31.95 12.75
C GLU A 10 -22.02 33.40 12.28
N ASN A 11 -21.14 33.84 11.37
CA ASN A 11 -21.14 35.21 10.88
C ASN A 11 -22.37 35.52 10.03
N ARG A 12 -22.83 34.55 9.23
CA ARG A 12 -24.08 34.69 8.48
C ARG A 12 -25.30 34.80 9.41
N ASP A 13 -25.37 33.95 10.44
CA ASP A 13 -26.50 33.91 11.37
C ASP A 13 -26.53 35.15 12.30
N MET A 14 -25.37 35.76 12.57
CA MET A 14 -25.24 37.03 13.29
C MET A 14 -25.51 38.28 12.43
N GLY A 15 -25.82 38.12 11.13
CA GLY A 15 -26.07 39.24 10.23
C GLY A 15 -24.82 40.07 9.91
N ALA A 16 -23.65 39.44 9.83
CA ALA A 16 -22.42 40.12 9.43
C ALA A 16 -22.55 40.76 8.03
N PRO A 17 -21.79 41.83 7.75
CA PRO A 17 -21.80 42.48 6.43
C PRO A 17 -21.50 41.49 5.30
N GLN A 18 -22.17 41.68 4.16
CA GLN A 18 -22.07 40.81 2.98
C GLN A 18 -20.61 40.56 2.55
N LEU A 19 -19.76 41.59 2.57
CA LEU A 19 -18.34 41.49 2.24
C LEU A 19 -17.60 40.44 3.09
N VAL A 20 -17.87 40.39 4.40
CA VAL A 20 -17.23 39.43 5.32
C VAL A 20 -17.70 38.00 5.03
N VAL A 21 -18.98 37.84 4.69
CA VAL A 21 -19.55 36.54 4.32
C VAL A 21 -18.96 36.05 3.01
N GLU A 22 -18.78 36.93 2.02
CA GLU A 22 -18.13 36.65 0.74
C GLU A 22 -16.66 36.24 0.92
N ASP A 23 -15.88 36.97 1.72
CA ASP A 23 -14.50 36.61 2.04
C ASP A 23 -14.37 35.21 2.68
N LEU A 24 -15.25 34.90 3.64
CA LEU A 24 -15.28 33.59 4.29
C LEU A 24 -15.73 32.47 3.35
N TRP A 25 -16.65 32.78 2.43
CA TRP A 25 -17.10 31.87 1.38
C TRP A 25 -15.97 31.53 0.40
N GLU A 26 -15.27 32.54 -0.11
CA GLU A 26 -14.12 32.36 -0.99
C GLU A 26 -12.99 31.57 -0.32
N LEU A 27 -12.71 31.86 0.96
CA LEU A 27 -11.73 31.10 1.73
C LEU A 27 -12.13 29.64 1.91
N LEU A 28 -13.43 29.36 2.15
CA LEU A 28 -13.92 27.99 2.22
C LEU A 28 -13.76 27.28 0.86
N GLN A 29 -14.12 27.95 -0.23
CA GLN A 29 -13.98 27.43 -1.58
C GLN A 29 -12.52 27.12 -1.92
N TYR A 30 -11.59 28.03 -1.60
CA TYR A 30 -10.14 27.82 -1.75
C TYR A 30 -9.69 26.52 -1.08
N HIS A 31 -10.08 26.30 0.18
CA HIS A 31 -9.70 25.09 0.89
C HIS A 31 -10.32 23.83 0.28
N VAL A 32 -11.59 23.89 -0.15
CA VAL A 32 -12.27 22.76 -0.79
C VAL A 32 -11.56 22.37 -2.08
N THR A 33 -11.28 23.35 -2.95
CA THR A 33 -10.58 23.12 -4.21
C THR A 33 -9.18 22.56 -3.98
N THR A 34 -8.38 23.20 -3.12
CA THR A 34 -6.99 22.77 -2.82
C THR A 34 -6.88 21.44 -2.08
N TYR A 35 -7.97 20.92 -1.50
CA TYR A 35 -8.02 19.57 -0.93
C TYR A 35 -8.16 18.49 -2.00
N PHE A 36 -8.99 18.73 -3.01
CA PHE A 36 -9.15 17.83 -4.15
C PHE A 36 -7.95 17.93 -5.10
N ASP A 37 -7.59 19.15 -5.50
CA ASP A 37 -6.48 19.42 -6.40
C ASP A 37 -5.74 20.72 -6.07
N ASN A 38 -4.46 20.57 -5.74
CA ASN A 38 -3.57 21.67 -5.36
C ASN A 38 -2.82 22.25 -6.56
N GLN A 39 -3.03 21.70 -7.75
CA GLN A 39 -2.42 22.16 -9.01
C GLN A 39 -3.45 22.84 -9.91
N THR A 40 -4.58 23.25 -9.34
CA THR A 40 -5.60 24.03 -10.04
C THR A 40 -4.99 25.35 -10.50
N SER A 41 -5.07 25.63 -11.80
CA SER A 41 -4.55 26.86 -12.40
C SER A 41 -5.17 28.10 -11.77
N GLY A 42 -4.38 29.15 -11.57
CA GLY A 42 -4.84 30.42 -10.99
C GLY A 42 -5.05 30.42 -9.47
N ILE A 43 -4.90 29.28 -8.79
CA ILE A 43 -5.07 29.18 -7.33
C ILE A 43 -3.70 28.89 -6.68
N PRO A 44 -3.28 29.67 -5.66
CA PRO A 44 -2.02 29.43 -4.99
C PRO A 44 -2.04 28.09 -4.24
N PRO A 45 -0.99 27.26 -4.34
CA PRO A 45 -0.99 25.93 -3.74
C PRO A 45 -1.01 26.01 -2.21
N ALA A 46 -1.94 25.28 -1.59
CA ALA A 46 -2.01 25.11 -0.16
C ALA A 46 -0.76 24.41 0.37
N ARG A 47 -0.16 24.99 1.41
CA ARG A 47 1.04 24.50 2.06
C ARG A 47 0.75 24.07 3.50
N HIS A 48 1.47 23.04 3.94
CA HIS A 48 1.54 22.68 5.36
C HIS A 48 2.25 23.79 6.15
N ARG A 49 2.14 23.78 7.48
CA ARG A 49 2.87 24.71 8.36
C ARG A 49 4.38 24.70 8.12
N SER A 50 4.92 23.56 7.68
CA SER A 50 6.33 23.38 7.32
C SER A 50 6.71 23.90 5.93
N GLY A 51 5.79 24.55 5.21
CA GLY A 51 6.02 25.06 3.85
C GLY A 51 5.92 24.02 2.73
N ARG A 52 5.88 22.72 3.06
CA ARG A 52 5.68 21.65 2.08
C ARG A 52 4.27 21.72 1.45
N PRO A 53 4.12 21.62 0.13
CA PRO A 53 2.81 21.54 -0.52
C PRO A 53 1.97 20.37 0.02
N LEU A 54 0.67 20.62 0.22
CA LEU A 54 -0.26 19.58 0.67
C LEU A 54 -0.45 18.53 -0.44
N LYS A 55 -0.34 17.24 -0.08
CA LYS A 55 -0.60 16.13 -0.99
C LYS A 55 -2.10 15.82 -1.04
N THR A 56 -2.74 16.14 -2.16
CA THR A 56 -4.20 16.08 -2.34
C THR A 56 -4.74 14.72 -2.69
N LEU A 57 -6.07 14.60 -2.71
CA LEU A 57 -6.74 13.38 -3.15
C LEU A 57 -6.33 12.98 -4.58
N SER A 58 -6.38 13.92 -5.53
CA SER A 58 -5.98 13.67 -6.92
C SER A 58 -4.53 13.20 -7.03
N GLN A 59 -3.61 13.83 -6.30
CA GLN A 59 -2.19 13.45 -6.27
C GLN A 59 -1.92 12.12 -5.56
N ARG A 60 -2.81 11.68 -4.66
CA ARG A 60 -2.74 10.36 -4.03
C ARG A 60 -3.23 9.27 -4.97
N LEU A 61 -4.18 9.58 -5.84
CA LEU A 61 -4.75 8.61 -6.79
C LEU A 61 -3.88 8.47 -8.06
N LYS A 62 -3.45 9.60 -8.63
CA LYS A 62 -2.69 9.68 -9.88
C LYS A 62 -1.17 9.62 -9.65
N GLY A 63 -0.42 9.38 -10.73
CA GLY A 63 1.04 9.40 -10.75
C GLY A 63 1.70 8.03 -10.51
N LYS A 64 3.04 8.00 -10.59
CA LYS A 64 3.85 6.78 -10.43
C LYS A 64 3.66 6.14 -9.05
N ASP A 65 3.71 6.97 -8.01
CA ASP A 65 3.50 6.57 -6.61
C ASP A 65 2.04 6.76 -6.16
N GLY A 66 1.12 6.93 -7.12
CA GLY A 66 -0.31 7.03 -6.88
C GLY A 66 -0.93 5.66 -6.59
N ARG A 67 -2.11 5.66 -5.96
CA ARG A 67 -2.83 4.43 -5.60
C ARG A 67 -3.17 3.58 -6.83
N PHE A 68 -3.55 4.18 -7.96
CA PHE A 68 -3.86 3.38 -9.15
C PHE A 68 -2.66 2.56 -9.62
N ARG A 69 -1.51 3.21 -9.80
CA ARG A 69 -0.36 2.51 -10.35
C ARG A 69 0.40 1.68 -9.31
N SER A 70 0.62 2.23 -8.12
CA SER A 70 1.39 1.55 -7.07
C SER A 70 0.62 0.44 -6.35
N ASN A 71 -0.71 0.57 -6.19
CA ASN A 71 -1.47 -0.43 -5.43
C ASN A 71 -2.24 -1.41 -6.32
N LEU A 72 -2.69 -0.99 -7.51
CA LEU A 72 -3.47 -1.87 -8.40
C LEU A 72 -2.60 -2.55 -9.46
N SER A 73 -1.64 -1.84 -10.07
CA SER A 73 -0.76 -2.44 -11.10
C SER A 73 0.53 -3.05 -10.56
N GLY A 74 1.01 -2.61 -9.39
CA GLY A 74 2.32 -2.97 -8.85
C GLY A 74 2.30 -3.26 -7.35
N LYS A 75 1.40 -4.16 -6.91
CA LYS A 75 1.23 -4.47 -5.48
C LYS A 75 2.37 -5.35 -4.97
N ARG A 76 2.77 -5.11 -3.73
CA ARG A 76 3.62 -6.05 -2.98
C ARG A 76 2.84 -7.33 -2.71
N VAL A 77 3.44 -8.46 -3.04
CA VAL A 77 2.86 -9.79 -2.87
C VAL A 77 3.44 -10.48 -1.63
N ASN A 78 2.65 -11.35 -1.03
CA ASN A 78 3.12 -12.26 0.01
C ASN A 78 3.63 -13.56 -0.64
N PHE A 79 4.30 -14.42 0.14
CA PHE A 79 4.82 -15.71 -0.33
C PHE A 79 5.79 -15.60 -1.52
N SER A 80 6.65 -14.57 -1.51
CA SER A 80 7.71 -14.38 -2.50
C SER A 80 9.05 -14.15 -1.81
N ALA A 81 10.14 -14.65 -2.39
CA ALA A 81 11.49 -14.40 -1.93
C ALA A 81 12.39 -13.93 -3.09
N ARG A 82 13.52 -13.31 -2.75
CA ARG A 82 14.53 -12.85 -3.72
C ARG A 82 15.93 -13.08 -3.15
N THR A 83 16.81 -13.66 -3.94
CA THR A 83 18.22 -13.89 -3.59
C THR A 83 19.12 -13.73 -4.83
N VAL A 84 20.43 -13.79 -4.62
CA VAL A 84 21.45 -13.76 -5.69
C VAL A 84 21.49 -15.10 -6.40
N ILE A 85 21.66 -15.09 -7.72
CA ILE A 85 21.77 -16.30 -8.55
C ILE A 85 23.22 -16.79 -8.59
N SER A 86 23.41 -18.10 -8.71
CA SER A 86 24.72 -18.73 -8.93
C SER A 86 24.56 -19.91 -9.90
N PRO A 87 25.53 -20.16 -10.79
CA PRO A 87 25.44 -21.24 -11.75
C PRO A 87 25.63 -22.61 -11.08
N ASP A 88 24.82 -23.60 -11.44
CA ASP A 88 24.96 -25.00 -11.01
C ASP A 88 24.72 -25.93 -12.22
N PRO A 89 25.73 -26.70 -12.67
CA PRO A 89 25.61 -27.60 -13.82
C PRO A 89 24.86 -28.90 -13.52
N LEU A 90 24.55 -29.21 -12.26
CA LEU A 90 23.86 -30.45 -11.86
C LEU A 90 22.32 -30.31 -11.89
N LEU A 91 21.80 -29.08 -12.05
CA LEU A 91 20.37 -28.82 -12.12
C LEU A 91 19.84 -28.96 -13.54
N SER A 92 18.68 -29.59 -13.67
CA SER A 92 17.95 -29.64 -14.94
C SER A 92 17.41 -28.26 -15.32
N ILE A 93 17.08 -28.07 -16.61
CA ILE A 93 16.56 -26.79 -17.13
C ILE A 93 15.23 -26.36 -16.49
N ASN A 94 14.50 -27.33 -15.92
CA ASN A 94 13.22 -27.12 -15.24
C ASN A 94 13.35 -27.06 -13.71
N GLU A 95 14.57 -27.09 -13.17
CA GLU A 95 14.84 -27.06 -11.73
C GLU A 95 15.44 -25.71 -11.30
N VAL A 96 15.22 -25.37 -10.03
CA VAL A 96 15.81 -24.17 -9.41
C VAL A 96 16.27 -24.50 -7.99
N GLY A 97 17.51 -24.15 -7.67
CA GLY A 97 18.03 -24.28 -6.31
C GLY A 97 17.40 -23.23 -5.38
N VAL A 98 16.69 -23.69 -4.35
CA VAL A 98 16.10 -22.82 -3.33
C VAL A 98 16.85 -23.01 -2.01
N PRO A 99 17.42 -21.93 -1.42
CA PRO A 99 18.07 -22.02 -0.11
C PRO A 99 17.11 -22.51 0.98
N THR A 100 17.63 -23.33 1.89
CA THR A 100 16.86 -23.91 3.00
C THR A 100 16.13 -22.85 3.84
N GLU A 101 16.76 -21.71 4.09
CA GLU A 101 16.16 -20.62 4.87
C GLU A 101 14.92 -20.03 4.19
N ILE A 102 14.95 -19.91 2.85
CA ILE A 102 13.83 -19.41 2.05
C ILE A 102 12.74 -20.48 1.99
N ALA A 103 13.10 -21.74 1.75
CA ALA A 103 12.16 -22.85 1.68
C ALA A 103 11.37 -23.03 2.99
N ARG A 104 12.00 -22.77 4.15
CA ARG A 104 11.31 -22.81 5.45
C ARG A 104 10.37 -21.63 5.68
N GLY A 105 10.63 -20.49 5.05
CA GLY A 105 9.78 -19.30 5.17
C GLY A 105 8.58 -19.29 4.22
N LEU A 106 8.68 -19.97 3.08
CA LEU A 106 7.61 -20.08 2.09
C LEU A 106 6.72 -21.29 2.38
N THR A 107 5.41 -21.08 2.43
CA THR A 107 4.43 -22.14 2.67
C THR A 107 3.41 -22.21 1.54
N VAL A 108 2.93 -23.42 1.26
CA VAL A 108 1.89 -23.68 0.27
C VAL A 108 0.73 -24.35 1.00
N PRO A 109 -0.51 -23.84 0.87
CA PRO A 109 -1.66 -24.49 1.46
C PRO A 109 -1.91 -25.84 0.76
N LEU A 110 -2.05 -26.90 1.56
CA LEU A 110 -2.37 -28.24 1.09
C LEU A 110 -3.76 -28.62 1.63
N GLU A 111 -4.71 -28.91 0.74
CA GLU A 111 -6.01 -29.45 1.15
C GLU A 111 -5.91 -30.94 1.46
N VAL A 112 -6.51 -31.37 2.56
CA VAL A 112 -6.46 -32.77 3.00
C VAL A 112 -7.52 -33.59 2.27
N THR A 113 -7.08 -34.68 1.65
CA THR A 113 -7.89 -35.67 0.95
C THR A 113 -7.59 -37.06 1.50
N ALA A 114 -8.45 -38.05 1.23
CA ALA A 114 -8.22 -39.43 1.66
C ALA A 114 -6.88 -39.99 1.16
N HIS A 115 -6.39 -39.53 0.01
CA HIS A 115 -5.15 -39.99 -0.60
C HIS A 115 -3.89 -39.38 0.02
N ASN A 116 -3.94 -38.14 0.50
CA ASN A 116 -2.78 -37.44 1.06
C ASN A 116 -2.78 -37.37 2.60
N LEU A 117 -3.77 -38.01 3.26
CA LEU A 117 -3.97 -37.93 4.70
C LEU A 117 -2.73 -38.34 5.50
N GLU A 118 -2.11 -39.46 5.14
CA GLU A 118 -0.93 -39.97 5.85
C GLU A 118 0.30 -39.08 5.61
N PHE A 119 0.44 -38.52 4.40
CA PHE A 119 1.49 -37.56 4.07
C PHE A 119 1.33 -36.26 4.86
N ALA A 120 0.12 -35.69 4.90
CA ALA A 120 -0.17 -34.48 5.67
C ALA A 120 0.09 -34.68 7.18
N LYS A 121 -0.33 -35.82 7.75
CA LYS A 121 -0.02 -36.18 9.14
C LYS A 121 1.49 -36.28 9.38
N ALA A 122 2.24 -36.87 8.45
CA ALA A 122 3.70 -36.96 8.56
C ALA A 122 4.37 -35.59 8.54
N LEU A 123 3.93 -34.66 7.69
CA LEU A 123 4.42 -33.28 7.66
C LEU A 123 4.15 -32.54 8.97
N VAL A 124 2.95 -32.67 9.53
CA VAL A 124 2.60 -32.06 10.82
C VAL A 124 3.45 -32.63 11.96
N ARG A 125 3.65 -33.95 12.00
CA ARG A 125 4.49 -34.60 13.02
C ARG A 125 5.96 -34.19 12.94
N ARG A 126 6.47 -33.94 11.71
CA ARG A 126 7.85 -33.50 11.46
C ARG A 126 8.11 -32.09 11.99
N GLY A 127 7.07 -31.26 12.13
CA GLY A 127 7.17 -29.92 12.70
C GLY A 127 7.78 -28.88 11.76
N PRO A 128 7.89 -27.61 12.21
CA PRO A 128 8.31 -26.48 11.37
C PRO A 128 9.81 -26.45 11.07
N THR A 129 10.62 -27.20 11.82
CA THR A 129 12.09 -27.20 11.70
C THR A 129 12.60 -28.63 11.51
N PRO A 130 12.35 -29.26 10.35
CA PRO A 130 12.91 -30.57 10.07
C PRO A 130 14.44 -30.56 10.00
N PRO A 131 15.11 -31.63 10.50
CA PRO A 131 16.52 -31.84 10.22
C PRO A 131 16.74 -31.98 8.71
N PRO A 132 17.91 -31.57 8.19
CA PRO A 132 18.23 -31.71 6.78
C PRO A 132 18.17 -33.19 6.39
N THR A 133 17.46 -33.48 5.31
CA THR A 133 17.47 -34.78 4.65
C THR A 133 18.85 -35.06 4.07
N VAL A 134 19.20 -36.36 3.97
CA VAL A 134 20.55 -36.87 3.65
C VAL A 134 21.07 -36.42 2.27
N GLU A 135 20.20 -35.92 1.39
CA GLU A 135 20.52 -35.42 0.04
C GLU A 135 20.46 -33.89 -0.08
N GLY A 136 20.23 -33.15 1.01
CA GLY A 136 20.08 -31.69 0.97
C GLY A 136 18.79 -31.20 0.27
N ARG A 137 17.87 -32.11 -0.04
CA ARG A 137 16.59 -31.83 -0.72
C ARG A 137 15.42 -31.91 0.27
N TYR A 138 14.78 -30.78 0.55
CA TYR A 138 13.56 -30.71 1.39
C TYR A 138 12.31 -31.10 0.62
#